data_AF-A0A382EIX6-F1
#
_entry.id   AF-A0A382EIX6-F1
#
_cell.length_a   1.000
_cell.length_b   1.000
_cell.length_c   1.000
_cell.angle_alpha   90.00
_cell.angle_beta   90.00
_cell.angle_gamma   90.00
#
_symmetry.space_group_name_H-M   'P 1'
#
loop_
_entity.id
_entity.type
_entity.pdbx_description
1 polymer ?
#
loop_
_entity_poly.entity_id
_entity_poly.type
_entity_poly.pdbx_seq_one_letter_code
_entity_poly.pdbx_strand_id
1 'polypeptide(L)'
;MAISNELSILTQAEQRDLYSAPQFSIEEQRLYFSLNDVEQAECRTIRLTKHRCYFVALLGYFKSKPVIIAPSFRDISIDMQFIASQIQRGKGIRPFSVSKMQRDRIYSRILRLLNYNKWNEKQHLNALCHHLVYIGHAWLEPRHLFDAAIEYLASHNIAIPKYSVLQRLISRTMQQVRKDLTLQLNQLTSNEL
;
A
#
# COMPACT_ATOMS: atom_id res chain seq x y z
N MET A 1 -28.86 1.25 14.88
CA MET A 1 -27.51 1.14 15.49
C MET A 1 -26.88 -0.13 14.94
N ALA A 2 -25.94 -0.02 14.00
CA ALA A 2 -25.34 -1.18 13.35
C ALA A 2 -24.16 -1.66 14.19
N ILE A 3 -24.21 -2.91 14.64
CA ILE A 3 -23.08 -3.56 15.30
C ILE A 3 -22.04 -3.85 14.21
N SER A 4 -21.08 -2.94 14.04
CA SER A 4 -19.93 -3.14 13.16
C SER A 4 -18.99 -4.17 13.79
N ASN A 5 -19.33 -5.46 13.61
CA ASN A 5 -18.40 -6.59 13.76
C ASN A 5 -17.36 -6.52 12.63
N GLU A 6 -16.55 -5.47 12.64
CA GLU A 6 -15.45 -5.32 11.70
C GLU A 6 -14.36 -6.33 12.07
N LEU A 7 -14.20 -7.34 11.21
CA LEU A 7 -13.29 -8.45 11.42
C LEU A 7 -11.85 -7.92 11.55
N SER A 8 -11.22 -8.10 12.72
CA SER A 8 -9.87 -7.59 12.99
C SER A 8 -8.81 -8.56 12.49
N ILE A 9 -8.28 -8.32 11.29
CA ILE A 9 -7.27 -9.17 10.62
C ILE A 9 -5.85 -8.82 11.07
N LEU A 10 -5.56 -7.52 11.11
CA LEU A 10 -4.28 -6.98 11.57
C LEU A 10 -4.48 -6.30 12.92
N THR A 11 -3.52 -6.50 13.82
CA THR A 11 -3.38 -5.71 15.05
C THR A 11 -3.10 -4.24 14.72
N GLN A 12 -3.33 -3.34 15.68
CA GLN A 12 -3.03 -1.92 15.49
C GLN A 12 -1.53 -1.66 15.23
N ALA A 13 -0.66 -2.49 15.80
CA ALA A 13 0.78 -2.40 15.57
C ALA A 13 1.14 -2.75 14.13
N GLU A 14 0.60 -3.84 13.59
CA GLU A 14 0.81 -4.25 12.19
C GLU A 14 0.21 -3.23 11.21
N GLN A 15 -0.96 -2.67 11.51
CA GLN A 15 -1.52 -1.60 10.69
C GLN A 15 -0.60 -0.37 10.71
N ARG A 16 -0.10 0.02 11.89
CA ARG A 16 0.82 1.15 12.00
C ARG A 16 2.08 0.89 11.20
N ASP A 17 2.66 -0.30 11.33
CA ASP A 17 3.84 -0.70 10.57
C ASP A 17 3.59 -0.66 9.05
N LEU A 18 2.45 -1.16 8.58
CA LEU A 18 2.12 -1.16 7.15
C LEU A 18 1.91 0.25 6.57
N TYR A 19 1.30 1.18 7.30
CA TYR A 19 0.95 2.53 6.80
C TYR A 19 1.84 3.67 7.32
N SER A 20 2.90 3.38 8.09
CA SER A 20 3.94 4.34 8.47
C SER A 20 5.09 4.37 7.46
N ALA A 21 5.91 5.41 7.58
CA ALA A 21 7.21 5.43 6.92
C ALA A 21 8.09 4.29 7.47
N PRO A 22 8.73 3.49 6.61
CA PRO A 22 9.73 2.50 7.00
C PRO A 22 10.84 3.12 7.85
N GLN A 23 11.33 2.37 8.83
CA GLN A 23 12.54 2.73 9.58
C GLN A 23 13.74 2.08 8.92
N PHE A 24 14.40 2.80 8.01
CA PHE A 24 15.55 2.28 7.29
C PHE A 24 16.84 2.38 8.12
N SER A 25 17.63 1.31 8.08
CA SER A 25 19.05 1.32 8.39
C SER A 25 19.83 2.16 7.37
N ILE A 26 21.08 2.52 7.68
CA ILE A 26 21.92 3.30 6.77
C ILE A 26 22.12 2.60 5.43
N GLU A 27 22.23 1.27 5.41
CA GLU A 27 22.38 0.51 4.17
C GLU A 27 21.08 0.50 3.35
N GLU A 28 19.92 0.38 4.00
CA GLU A 28 18.63 0.51 3.33
C GLU A 28 18.39 1.92 2.80
N GLN A 29 18.81 2.96 3.53
CA GLN A 29 18.75 4.35 3.03
C GLN A 29 19.59 4.51 1.76
N ARG A 30 20.81 3.95 1.73
CA ARG A 30 21.67 3.98 0.54
C ARG A 30 21.04 3.22 -0.63
N LEU A 31 20.40 2.08 -0.35
CA LEU A 31 19.74 1.28 -1.37
C LEU A 31 18.49 1.97 -1.94
N TYR A 32 17.52 2.30 -1.08
CA TYR A 32 16.20 2.76 -1.50
C TYR A 32 16.16 4.23 -1.95
N PHE A 33 17.08 5.07 -1.46
CA PHE A 33 17.16 6.47 -1.87
C PHE A 33 18.16 6.73 -3.01
N SER A 34 18.88 5.70 -3.46
CA SER A 34 19.64 5.79 -4.71
C SER A 34 18.69 5.87 -5.90
N LEU A 35 18.96 6.82 -6.80
CA LEU A 35 18.15 7.06 -8.00
C LEU A 35 18.87 6.52 -9.22
N ASN A 36 18.13 5.79 -10.07
CA ASN A 36 18.60 5.50 -11.42
C ASN A 36 18.47 6.75 -12.34
N ASP A 37 18.96 6.68 -13.57
CA ASP A 37 18.97 7.81 -14.49
C ASP A 37 17.58 8.39 -14.79
N VAL A 38 16.57 7.52 -14.92
CA VAL A 38 15.19 7.91 -15.20
C VAL A 38 14.57 8.62 -14.00
N GLU A 39 14.75 8.07 -12.80
CA GLU A 39 14.29 8.65 -11.54
C GLU A 39 14.99 9.98 -11.24
N GLN A 40 16.28 10.05 -11.54
CA GLN A 40 17.10 11.24 -11.38
C GLN A 40 16.65 12.35 -12.34
N ALA A 41 16.29 12.01 -13.58
CA ALA A 41 15.71 12.94 -14.54
C ALA A 41 14.36 13.48 -14.06
N GLU A 42 13.45 12.61 -13.62
CA GLU A 42 12.14 13.02 -13.08
C GLU A 42 12.31 13.92 -11.84
N CYS A 43 13.21 13.56 -10.92
CA CYS A 43 13.53 14.35 -9.73
C CYS A 43 13.99 15.78 -10.08
N ARG A 44 14.81 15.94 -11.13
CA ARG A 44 15.29 17.26 -11.58
C ARG A 44 14.17 18.18 -12.07
N THR A 45 13.07 17.63 -12.61
CA THR A 45 11.92 18.43 -13.06
C THR A 45 11.18 19.12 -11.92
N ILE A 46 11.34 18.66 -10.67
CA ILE A 46 10.72 19.29 -9.50
C ILE A 46 11.52 20.54 -9.13
N ARG A 47 10.90 21.72 -9.16
CA ARG A 47 11.60 23.01 -8.96
C ARG A 47 12.18 23.19 -7.55
N LEU A 48 11.42 22.83 -6.52
CA LEU A 48 11.80 23.09 -5.13
C LEU A 48 12.61 21.93 -4.56
N THR A 49 13.80 22.20 -4.03
CA THR A 49 14.69 21.14 -3.52
C THR A 49 14.09 20.35 -2.37
N LYS A 50 13.35 21.00 -1.47
CA LYS A 50 12.62 20.30 -0.41
C LYS A 50 11.61 19.26 -0.95
N HIS A 51 10.99 19.56 -2.08
CA HIS A 51 10.08 18.63 -2.76
C HIS A 51 10.84 17.54 -3.54
N ARG A 52 12.07 17.82 -4.01
CA ARG A 52 12.96 16.77 -4.55
C ARG A 52 13.30 15.76 -3.47
N CYS A 53 13.75 16.21 -2.29
CA CYS A 53 14.05 15.32 -1.18
C CYS A 53 12.80 14.52 -0.75
N TYR A 54 11.64 15.17 -0.68
CA TYR A 54 10.38 14.48 -0.35
C TYR A 54 9.98 13.44 -1.41
N PHE A 55 10.16 13.75 -2.69
CA PHE A 55 9.94 12.80 -3.78
C PHE A 55 10.84 11.58 -3.65
N VAL A 56 12.14 11.77 -3.39
CA VAL A 56 13.10 10.66 -3.19
C VAL A 56 12.71 9.81 -1.98
N ALA A 57 12.32 10.45 -0.86
CA ALA A 57 11.87 9.72 0.33
C ALA A 57 10.64 8.85 0.01
N LEU A 58 9.59 9.45 -0.57
CA LEU A 58 8.38 8.71 -0.93
C LEU A 58 8.62 7.62 -1.99
N LEU A 59 9.51 7.87 -2.94
CA LEU A 59 9.90 6.87 -3.94
C LEU A 59 10.59 5.68 -3.28
N GLY A 60 11.56 5.90 -2.40
CA GLY A 60 12.26 4.84 -1.66
C GLY A 60 11.32 4.04 -0.77
N TYR A 61 10.44 4.72 -0.02
CA TYR A 61 9.43 4.03 0.79
C TYR A 61 8.50 3.18 -0.06
N PHE A 62 8.03 3.71 -1.19
CA PHE A 62 7.14 2.97 -2.08
C PHE A 62 7.82 1.75 -2.71
N LYS A 63 9.11 1.85 -3.07
CA LYS A 63 9.91 0.70 -3.55
C LYS A 63 10.02 -0.41 -2.50
N SER A 64 10.21 -0.05 -1.23
CA SER A 64 10.28 -1.04 -0.14
C SER A 64 8.93 -1.68 0.16
N LYS A 65 7.85 -0.89 0.07
CA LYS A 65 6.49 -1.27 0.42
C LYS A 65 5.52 -0.43 -0.40
N PRO A 66 4.78 -1.02 -1.36
CA PRO A 66 3.99 -0.27 -2.36
C PRO A 66 2.68 0.28 -1.78
N VAL A 67 2.78 1.07 -0.71
CA VAL A 67 1.68 1.72 0.01
C VAL A 67 1.81 3.23 -0.17
N ILE A 68 0.67 3.89 -0.41
CA ILE A 68 0.61 5.35 -0.43
C ILE A 68 0.48 5.87 1.00
N ILE A 69 1.58 6.39 1.54
CA ILE A 69 1.66 6.96 2.89
C ILE A 69 1.62 8.49 2.89
N ALA A 70 1.30 9.04 4.06
CA ALA A 70 1.11 10.46 4.27
C ALA A 70 1.99 11.02 5.41
N PRO A 71 3.31 10.73 5.45
CA PRO A 71 4.14 11.00 6.62
C PRO A 71 4.27 12.49 6.90
N SER A 72 4.33 12.84 8.18
CA SER A 72 4.71 14.18 8.61
C SER A 72 6.23 14.36 8.52
N PHE A 73 6.70 15.60 8.46
CA PHE A 73 8.15 15.86 8.43
C PHE A 73 8.89 15.27 9.63
N ARG A 74 8.24 15.19 10.81
CA ARG A 74 8.85 14.62 12.02
C ARG A 74 9.17 13.14 11.84
N ASP A 75 8.23 12.39 11.26
CA ASP A 75 8.32 10.94 11.09
C ASP A 75 9.49 10.54 10.16
N ILE A 76 9.84 11.41 9.23
CA ILE A 76 10.85 11.13 8.18
C ILE A 76 12.07 12.05 8.28
N SER A 77 12.23 12.78 9.39
CA SER A 77 13.25 13.83 9.50
C SER A 77 14.68 13.33 9.30
N ILE A 78 14.98 12.12 9.79
CA ILE A 78 16.29 11.46 9.65
C ILE A 78 16.57 11.16 8.16
N ASP A 79 15.64 10.49 7.48
CA ASP A 79 15.76 10.18 6.05
C ASP A 79 15.84 11.45 5.20
N MET A 80 15.07 12.48 5.55
CA MET A 80 15.11 13.76 4.84
C MET A 80 16.47 14.45 4.98
N GLN A 81 17.14 14.33 6.12
CA GLN A 81 18.51 14.83 6.30
C GLN A 81 19.52 14.01 5.49
N PHE A 82 19.40 12.68 5.51
CA PHE A 82 20.23 11.79 4.71
C PHE A 82 20.12 12.14 3.21
N ILE A 83 18.91 12.23 2.69
CA ILE A 83 18.65 12.57 1.28
C ILE A 83 19.16 13.97 0.93
N ALA A 84 18.94 14.96 1.82
CA ALA A 84 19.43 16.32 1.60
C ALA A 84 20.96 16.38 1.52
N SER A 85 21.67 15.55 2.31
CA SER A 85 23.14 15.46 2.24
C SER A 85 23.62 15.05 0.84
N GLN A 86 22.92 14.12 0.19
CA GLN A 86 23.22 13.61 -1.15
C GLN A 86 22.88 14.63 -2.25
N ILE A 87 21.72 15.30 -2.13
CA ILE A 87 21.25 16.23 -3.18
C ILE A 87 21.91 17.61 -3.07
N GLN A 88 22.12 18.13 -1.86
CA GLN A 88 22.54 19.51 -1.60
C GLN A 88 23.96 19.64 -1.06
N ARG A 89 24.77 18.57 -1.10
CA ARG A 89 26.16 18.54 -0.59
C ARG A 89 26.26 19.05 0.86
N GLY A 90 25.39 18.54 1.73
CA GLY A 90 25.47 18.78 3.18
C GLY A 90 24.70 19.99 3.71
N LYS A 91 23.97 20.75 2.89
CA LYS A 91 23.00 21.73 3.42
C LYS A 91 21.78 21.00 3.98
N GLY A 92 21.60 21.05 5.30
CA GLY A 92 20.45 20.45 5.98
C GLY A 92 19.10 21.00 5.49
N ILE A 93 18.04 20.22 5.67
CA ILE A 93 16.69 20.59 5.26
C ILE A 93 15.85 21.09 6.43
N ARG A 94 15.22 22.27 6.26
CA ARG A 94 14.31 22.82 7.26
C ARG A 94 12.94 22.12 7.20
N PRO A 95 12.23 22.00 8.33
CA PRO A 95 10.86 21.48 8.34
C PRO A 95 9.95 22.21 7.35
N PHE A 96 9.08 21.45 6.68
CA PHE A 96 8.07 21.97 5.78
C PHE A 96 6.82 21.09 5.81
N SER A 97 5.69 21.65 5.42
CA SER A 97 4.45 20.92 5.18
C SER A 97 4.24 20.71 3.69
N VAL A 98 3.59 19.59 3.35
CA VAL A 98 3.18 19.26 1.99
C VAL A 98 1.66 19.13 1.99
N SER A 99 0.98 19.89 1.13
CA SER A 99 -0.46 19.78 1.00
C SER A 99 -0.85 18.44 0.38
N LYS A 100 -2.10 18.00 0.61
CA LYS A 100 -2.62 16.77 0.01
C LYS A 100 -2.45 16.76 -1.52
N MET A 101 -2.78 17.87 -2.19
CA MET A 101 -2.64 18.01 -3.64
C MET A 101 -1.18 17.89 -4.12
N GLN A 102 -0.23 18.48 -3.39
CA GLN A 102 1.18 18.38 -3.72
C GLN A 102 1.69 16.94 -3.59
N ARG A 103 1.29 16.25 -2.52
CA ARG A 103 1.63 14.85 -2.30
C ARG A 103 0.99 13.93 -3.35
N ASP A 104 -0.27 14.17 -3.70
CA ASP A 104 -0.95 13.41 -4.76
C ASP A 104 -0.22 13.55 -6.11
N ARG A 105 0.24 14.76 -6.46
CA ARG A 105 1.07 14.99 -7.67
C ARG A 105 2.41 14.25 -7.62
N ILE A 106 3.03 14.16 -6.45
CA ILE A 106 4.28 13.41 -6.25
C ILE A 106 4.03 11.90 -6.44
N TYR A 107 2.98 11.36 -5.83
CA TYR A 107 2.61 9.95 -6.04
C TYR A 107 2.21 9.64 -7.48
N SER A 108 1.51 10.53 -8.19
CA SER A 108 1.25 10.32 -9.62
C SER A 108 2.53 10.11 -10.43
N ARG A 109 3.61 10.83 -10.08
CA ARG A 109 4.92 10.66 -10.72
C ARG A 109 5.56 9.33 -10.33
N ILE A 110 5.56 8.98 -9.05
CA ILE A 110 6.12 7.72 -8.52
C ILE A 110 5.42 6.51 -9.16
N LEU A 111 4.09 6.49 -9.15
CA LEU A 111 3.30 5.41 -9.72
C LEU A 111 3.59 5.24 -11.22
N ARG A 112 3.68 6.35 -11.97
CA ARG A 112 4.07 6.31 -13.39
C ARG A 112 5.49 5.78 -13.59
N LEU A 113 6.46 6.21 -12.78
CA LEU A 113 7.85 5.76 -12.90
C LEU A 113 8.02 4.26 -12.66
N LEU A 114 7.27 3.73 -11.70
CA LEU A 114 7.37 2.32 -11.30
C LEU A 114 6.37 1.42 -12.04
N ASN A 115 5.57 1.98 -12.97
CA ASN A 115 4.47 1.29 -13.65
C ASN A 115 3.43 0.68 -12.69
N TYR A 116 3.15 1.38 -11.60
CA TYR A 116 2.12 1.02 -10.62
C TYR A 116 0.79 1.72 -10.89
N ASN A 117 -0.29 1.00 -10.61
CA ASN A 117 -1.65 1.52 -10.60
C ASN A 117 -2.06 1.91 -9.18
N LYS A 118 -2.75 3.04 -9.04
CA LYS A 118 -3.43 3.37 -7.78
C LYS A 118 -4.64 2.47 -7.62
N TRP A 119 -4.87 1.94 -6.42
CA TRP A 119 -6.11 1.22 -6.14
C TRP A 119 -7.36 2.00 -6.57
N ASN A 120 -8.18 1.36 -7.39
CA ASN A 120 -9.47 1.83 -7.86
C ASN A 120 -10.50 0.71 -7.66
N GLU A 121 -11.50 0.99 -6.81
CA GLU A 121 -12.53 0.02 -6.47
C GLU A 121 -13.33 -0.44 -7.69
N LYS A 122 -13.64 0.45 -8.64
CA LYS A 122 -14.42 0.07 -9.84
C LYS A 122 -13.65 -0.87 -10.77
N GLN A 123 -12.33 -0.71 -10.84
CA GLN A 123 -11.49 -1.44 -11.80
C GLN A 123 -10.95 -2.74 -11.20
N HIS A 124 -10.61 -2.76 -9.91
CA HIS A 124 -9.86 -3.86 -9.32
C HIS A 124 -10.68 -4.73 -8.36
N LEU A 125 -11.76 -4.19 -7.77
CA LEU A 125 -12.51 -4.90 -6.73
C LEU A 125 -13.06 -6.24 -7.21
N ASN A 126 -13.67 -6.28 -8.39
CA ASN A 126 -14.32 -7.48 -8.89
C ASN A 126 -13.30 -8.62 -9.13
N ALA A 127 -12.23 -8.32 -9.86
CA ALA A 127 -11.18 -9.30 -10.15
C ALA A 127 -10.51 -9.84 -8.87
N LEU A 128 -10.15 -8.95 -7.94
CA LEU A 128 -9.54 -9.35 -6.66
C LEU A 128 -10.53 -10.15 -5.80
N CYS A 129 -11.80 -9.75 -5.74
CA CYS A 129 -12.82 -10.48 -4.97
C CYS A 129 -13.01 -11.90 -5.52
N HIS A 130 -13.10 -12.05 -6.85
CA HIS A 130 -13.23 -13.36 -7.49
C HIS A 130 -12.02 -14.26 -7.19
N HIS A 131 -10.81 -13.71 -7.29
CA HIS A 131 -9.58 -14.43 -6.95
C HIS A 131 -9.57 -14.91 -5.49
N LEU A 132 -9.98 -14.06 -4.56
CA LEU A 132 -10.01 -14.43 -3.14
C LEU A 132 -11.15 -15.39 -2.78
N VAL A 133 -12.27 -15.37 -3.50
CA VAL A 133 -13.34 -16.36 -3.32
C VAL A 133 -12.83 -17.73 -3.73
N TYR A 134 -12.13 -17.81 -4.87
CA TYR A 134 -11.46 -19.04 -5.32
C TYR A 134 -10.49 -19.59 -4.26
N ILE A 135 -9.61 -18.74 -3.71
CA ILE A 135 -8.70 -19.13 -2.63
C ILE A 135 -9.46 -19.52 -1.35
N GLY A 136 -10.49 -18.75 -1.00
CA GLY A 136 -11.29 -18.96 0.20
C GLY A 136 -12.09 -20.26 0.21
N HIS A 137 -12.41 -20.83 -0.96
CA HIS A 137 -12.98 -22.18 -1.05
C HIS A 137 -12.01 -23.27 -0.60
N ALA A 138 -10.70 -23.05 -0.72
CA ALA A 138 -9.68 -23.97 -0.23
C ALA A 138 -9.34 -23.72 1.25
N TRP A 139 -9.13 -22.46 1.64
CA TRP A 139 -8.77 -22.09 3.01
C TRP A 139 -9.42 -20.78 3.44
N LEU A 140 -10.43 -20.89 4.32
CA LEU A 140 -11.23 -19.74 4.76
C LEU A 140 -10.72 -19.13 6.08
N GLU A 141 -9.51 -18.57 6.04
CA GLU A 141 -8.93 -17.83 7.16
C GLU A 141 -8.68 -16.37 6.79
N PRO A 142 -9.08 -15.39 7.61
CA PRO A 142 -8.93 -13.97 7.27
C PRO A 142 -7.48 -13.54 7.03
N ARG A 143 -6.52 -14.09 7.79
CA ARG A 143 -5.11 -13.75 7.65
C ARG A 143 -4.55 -14.28 6.33
N HIS A 144 -4.86 -15.52 6.01
CA HIS A 144 -4.49 -16.11 4.72
C HIS A 144 -5.07 -15.32 3.53
N LEU A 145 -6.35 -14.93 3.60
CA LEU A 145 -6.98 -14.10 2.56
C LEU A 145 -6.33 -12.70 2.46
N PHE A 146 -5.84 -12.15 3.57
CA PHE A 146 -5.09 -10.91 3.55
C PHE A 146 -3.77 -11.04 2.82
N ASP A 147 -2.99 -12.07 3.14
CA ASP A 147 -1.69 -12.32 2.50
C ASP A 147 -1.87 -12.57 1.00
N ALA A 148 -2.87 -13.37 0.61
CA ALA A 148 -3.26 -13.58 -0.79
C ALA A 148 -3.67 -12.27 -1.50
N ALA A 149 -4.37 -11.36 -0.80
CA ALA A 149 -4.73 -10.06 -1.36
C ALA A 149 -3.48 -9.19 -1.60
N ILE A 150 -2.52 -9.19 -0.67
CA ILE A 150 -1.26 -8.46 -0.83
C ILE A 150 -0.45 -9.01 -2.00
N GLU A 151 -0.35 -10.33 -2.13
CA GLU A 151 0.34 -11.00 -3.24
C GLU A 151 -0.33 -10.70 -4.60
N TYR A 152 -1.66 -10.74 -4.66
CA TYR A 152 -2.40 -10.35 -5.86
C TYR A 152 -2.13 -8.90 -6.25
N LEU A 153 -2.15 -7.97 -5.28
CA LEU A 153 -1.88 -6.56 -5.54
C LEU A 153 -0.45 -6.34 -6.05
N ALA A 154 0.54 -7.03 -5.45
CA ALA A 154 1.93 -6.97 -5.87
C ALA A 154 2.12 -7.49 -7.31
N SER A 155 1.56 -8.65 -7.65
CA SER A 155 1.67 -9.24 -8.99
C SER A 155 1.03 -8.40 -10.10
N HIS A 156 0.05 -7.57 -9.77
CA HIS A 156 -0.63 -6.67 -10.73
C HIS A 156 -0.09 -5.23 -10.68
N ASN A 157 0.99 -4.98 -9.92
CA ASN A 157 1.54 -3.65 -9.67
C ASN A 157 0.47 -2.65 -9.20
N ILE A 158 -0.40 -3.06 -8.26
CA ILE A 158 -1.43 -2.20 -7.69
C ILE A 158 -0.96 -1.77 -6.29
N ALA A 159 -0.95 -0.46 -6.05
CA ALA A 159 -0.61 0.09 -4.74
C ALA A 159 -1.61 -0.42 -3.69
N ILE A 160 -1.08 -0.88 -2.55
CA ILE A 160 -1.86 -1.44 -1.47
C ILE A 160 -2.84 -0.38 -0.94
N PRO A 161 -4.16 -0.65 -0.94
CA PRO A 161 -5.15 0.29 -0.47
C PRO A 161 -5.12 0.41 1.05
N LYS A 162 -5.94 1.31 1.61
CA LYS A 162 -6.07 1.44 3.06
C LYS A 162 -6.59 0.15 3.70
N TYR A 163 -6.24 -0.06 4.97
CA TYR A 163 -6.64 -1.25 5.72
C TYR A 163 -8.16 -1.49 5.70
N SER A 164 -8.96 -0.44 5.88
CA SER A 164 -10.42 -0.56 5.85
C SER A 164 -10.99 -1.08 4.53
N VAL A 165 -10.28 -0.87 3.41
CA VAL A 165 -10.65 -1.42 2.11
C VAL A 165 -10.37 -2.93 2.08
N LEU A 166 -9.17 -3.34 2.49
CA LEU A 166 -8.78 -4.76 2.57
C LEU A 166 -9.70 -5.53 3.54
N GLN A 167 -9.95 -4.96 4.72
CA GLN A 167 -10.81 -5.53 5.74
C GLN A 167 -12.23 -5.76 5.23
N ARG A 168 -12.81 -4.77 4.55
CA ARG A 168 -14.15 -4.88 3.94
C ARG A 168 -14.17 -5.94 2.84
N LEU A 169 -13.14 -5.96 2.01
CA LEU A 169 -13.02 -6.88 0.90
C LEU A 169 -12.94 -8.33 1.39
N ILE A 170 -12.10 -8.61 2.38
CA ILE A 170 -11.96 -9.94 2.99
C ILE A 170 -13.26 -10.36 3.70
N SER A 171 -13.90 -9.43 4.42
CA SER A 171 -15.20 -9.70 5.06
C SER A 171 -16.26 -10.11 4.03
N ARG A 172 -16.32 -9.44 2.88
CA ARG A 172 -17.23 -9.77 1.78
C ARG A 172 -16.91 -11.13 1.15
N THR A 173 -15.63 -11.40 0.88
CA THR A 173 -15.18 -12.70 0.36
C THR A 173 -15.61 -13.83 1.29
N MET A 174 -15.40 -13.67 2.60
CA MET A 174 -15.80 -14.70 3.57
C MET A 174 -17.30 -14.94 3.61
N GLN A 175 -18.11 -13.87 3.54
CA GLN A 175 -19.56 -13.99 3.47
C GLN A 175 -20.01 -14.72 2.19
N GLN A 176 -19.37 -14.43 1.07
CA GLN A 176 -19.66 -15.08 -0.21
C GLN A 176 -19.32 -16.57 -0.18
N VAL A 177 -18.10 -16.94 0.23
CA VAL A 177 -17.69 -18.36 0.32
C VAL A 177 -18.60 -19.14 1.27
N ARG A 178 -18.96 -18.57 2.43
CA ARG A 178 -19.90 -19.21 3.37
C ARG A 178 -21.26 -19.45 2.73
N LYS A 179 -21.78 -18.47 2.00
CA LYS A 179 -23.06 -18.60 1.30
C LYS A 179 -23.00 -19.71 0.25
N ASP A 180 -21.91 -19.78 -0.51
CA ASP A 180 -21.72 -20.78 -1.55
C ASP A 180 -21.62 -22.20 -0.96
N LEU A 181 -20.91 -22.37 0.15
CA LEU A 181 -20.85 -23.64 0.89
C LEU A 181 -22.23 -24.06 1.44
N THR A 182 -23.00 -23.13 2.01
CA THR A 182 -24.35 -23.41 2.49
C THR A 182 -25.29 -23.83 1.35
N LEU A 183 -25.17 -23.19 0.17
CA LEU A 183 -25.94 -23.57 -1.00
C LEU A 183 -25.59 -24.98 -1.49
N GLN A 184 -24.28 -25.31 -1.53
CA GLN A 184 -23.82 -26.66 -1.89
C GLN A 184 -24.33 -27.73 -0.91
N LEU A 185 -24.25 -27.46 0.40
CA LEU A 185 -24.78 -28.36 1.42
C LEU A 185 -26.28 -28.59 1.27
N ASN A 186 -27.07 -27.53 1.07
CA ASN A 186 -28.51 -27.63 0.90
C ASN A 186 -28.90 -28.41 -0.36
N GLN A 187 -28.13 -28.28 -1.44
CA GLN A 187 -28.36 -29.06 -2.67
C GLN A 187 -28.09 -30.55 -2.47
N LEU A 188 -27.06 -30.90 -1.70
CA LEU A 188 -26.74 -32.28 -1.38
C LEU A 188 -27.80 -32.91 -0.46
N THR A 189 -28.27 -32.20 0.56
CA THR A 189 -29.28 -32.72 1.50
C THR A 189 -30.69 -32.78 0.92
N SER A 190 -31.03 -31.93 -0.05
CA SER A 190 -32.34 -31.96 -0.74
C SER A 190 -32.46 -33.09 -1.76
N ASN A 191 -31.34 -33.66 -2.22
CA ASN A 191 -31.34 -34.80 -3.15
C ASN A 191 -31.43 -36.17 -2.43
N GLU A 192 -31.39 -36.19 -1.09
CA GLU A 192 -31.51 -37.41 -0.27
C GLU A 192 -32.92 -37.63 0.33
N LEU A 193 -33.89 -36.75 0.02
CA LEU A 193 -35.31 -36.84 0.41
C LEU A 193 -36.20 -37.07 -0.82
#